data_AF-W5XYZ4-F1
#
_entry.id   AF-W5XYZ4-F1
#
_cell.length_a   1.000
_cell.length_b   1.000
_cell.length_c   1.000
_cell.angle_alpha   90.00
_cell.angle_beta   90.00
_cell.angle_gamma   90.00
#
_symmetry.space_group_name_H-M   'P 1'
#
loop_
_entity.id
_entity.type
_entity.pdbx_description
1 polymer ?
#
loop_
_entity_poly.entity_id
_entity_poly.type
_entity_poly.pdbx_seq_one_letter_code
_entity_poly.pdbx_strand_id
1 'polypeptide(L)'
;MLRPKVKDRSTDGVALKTLRGYSGGRLRPTQRRLRVTWIVGLLNDFIPDTAICAAAGIQELRSFEKYRPKPDGAWLMTFRRQFHEDVGWAG
;
A
#
# COMPACT_ATOMS: atom_id res chain seq x y z
N MET A 1 -25.42 -9.37 23.20
CA MET A 1 -24.38 -9.10 22.18
C MET A 1 -23.00 -9.40 22.76
N LEU A 2 -22.32 -10.45 22.29
CA LEU A 2 -20.98 -10.82 22.77
C LEU A 2 -19.94 -9.90 22.10
N ARG A 3 -19.30 -9.00 22.86
CA ARG A 3 -18.12 -8.27 22.37
C ARG A 3 -16.89 -9.17 22.56
N PRO A 4 -16.16 -9.55 21.50
CA PRO A 4 -14.94 -10.34 21.66
C PRO A 4 -13.91 -9.53 22.45
N LYS A 5 -13.51 -10.06 23.61
CA LYS A 5 -12.51 -9.46 24.50
C LYS A 5 -11.12 -9.63 23.87
N VAL A 6 -10.71 -8.68 23.03
CA VAL A 6 -9.36 -8.66 22.45
C VAL A 6 -8.41 -8.12 23.50
N LYS A 7 -7.67 -9.01 24.17
CA LYS A 7 -6.71 -8.66 25.23
C LYS A 7 -5.36 -8.14 24.71
N ASP A 8 -5.11 -8.20 23.40
CA ASP A 8 -3.79 -7.88 22.87
C ASP A 8 -3.90 -7.17 21.51
N ARG A 9 -3.32 -5.98 21.44
CA ARG A 9 -3.17 -5.15 20.23
C ARG A 9 -1.71 -5.13 19.77
N SER A 10 -0.94 -6.18 20.05
CA SER A 10 0.37 -6.36 19.41
C SER A 10 0.22 -6.31 17.87
N THR A 11 1.06 -5.51 17.22
CA THR A 11 1.14 -5.35 15.76
C THR A 11 1.32 -6.69 15.04
N ASP A 12 1.93 -7.66 15.72
CA ASP A 12 2.09 -9.03 15.23
C ASP A 12 0.79 -9.82 15.21
N GLY A 13 -0.14 -9.54 16.13
CA GLY A 13 -1.44 -10.22 16.20
C GLY A 13 -2.36 -9.87 15.02
N VAL A 14 -2.24 -8.65 14.50
CA VAL A 14 -2.94 -8.24 13.27
C VAL A 14 -2.30 -8.93 12.07
N ALA A 15 -0.96 -8.96 11.99
CA ALA A 15 -0.22 -9.68 10.95
C ALA A 15 -0.57 -11.17 10.91
N LEU A 16 -0.64 -11.83 12.08
CA LEU A 16 -0.98 -13.25 12.22
C LEU A 16 -2.45 -13.56 11.92
N LYS A 17 -3.40 -12.67 12.24
CA LYS A 17 -4.81 -12.86 11.84
C LYS A 17 -5.02 -12.70 10.33
N THR A 18 -4.24 -11.85 9.70
CA THR A 18 -4.15 -11.82 8.24
C THR A 18 -3.62 -13.14 7.68
N LEU A 19 -2.87 -13.93 8.44
CA LEU A 19 -2.31 -15.22 8.04
C LEU A 19 -3.26 -16.41 8.27
N ARG A 20 -4.55 -16.26 7.97
CA ARG A 20 -5.52 -17.36 7.96
C ARG A 20 -5.27 -18.44 6.87
N GLY A 21 -4.01 -18.55 6.41
CA GLY A 21 -3.46 -19.56 5.50
C GLY A 21 -2.05 -20.02 5.91
N TYR A 22 -1.65 -19.82 7.17
CA TYR A 22 -0.38 -20.32 7.72
C TYR A 22 -0.46 -21.84 7.96
N SER A 23 -0.34 -22.64 6.90
CA SER A 23 -0.12 -24.08 7.03
C SER A 23 1.38 -24.34 7.07
N GLY A 24 1.92 -24.81 8.20
CA GLY A 24 3.28 -25.38 8.26
C GLY A 24 4.43 -24.41 7.97
N GLY A 25 4.37 -23.17 8.47
CA GLY A 25 5.49 -22.21 8.37
C GLY A 25 5.68 -21.55 7.00
N ARG A 26 4.77 -21.79 6.02
CA ARG A 26 4.80 -21.12 4.72
C ARG A 26 3.65 -20.12 4.59
N LEU A 27 3.99 -18.88 4.22
CA LEU A 27 3.03 -17.87 3.78
C LEU A 27 2.32 -18.40 2.53
N ARG A 28 0.98 -18.56 2.60
CA ARG A 28 0.14 -18.77 1.42
C ARG A 28 -0.65 -17.49 1.12
N PRO A 29 -0.02 -16.44 0.55
CA PRO A 29 -0.75 -15.26 0.17
C PRO A 29 -1.72 -15.63 -0.95
N THR A 30 -2.98 -15.24 -0.80
CA THR A 30 -3.93 -15.36 -1.91
C THR A 30 -3.60 -14.31 -2.97
N GLN A 31 -3.92 -14.60 -4.24
CA GLN A 31 -3.71 -13.63 -5.34
C GLN A 31 -4.36 -12.28 -5.04
N ARG A 32 -5.53 -12.28 -4.40
CA ARG A 32 -6.20 -11.06 -3.92
C ARG A 32 -5.31 -10.23 -3.00
N ARG A 33 -4.57 -10.87 -2.09
CA ARG A 33 -3.71 -10.18 -1.12
C ARG A 33 -2.43 -9.69 -1.75
N LEU A 34 -1.84 -10.47 -2.66
CA LEU A 34 -0.71 -10.01 -3.47
C LEU A 34 -1.07 -8.75 -4.26
N ARG A 35 -2.25 -8.73 -4.91
CA ARG A 35 -2.75 -7.56 -5.65
C ARG A 35 -2.96 -6.35 -4.74
N VAL A 36 -3.52 -6.54 -3.55
CA VAL A 36 -3.69 -5.45 -2.57
C VAL A 36 -2.33 -4.91 -2.13
N THR A 37 -1.39 -5.78 -1.76
CA THR A 37 -0.04 -5.35 -1.36
C THR A 37 0.66 -4.58 -2.47
N TRP A 38 0.53 -5.04 -3.72
CA TRP A 38 1.11 -4.37 -4.88
C TRP A 38 0.51 -2.97 -5.11
N ILE A 39 -0.83 -2.85 -5.10
CA ILE A 39 -1.51 -1.54 -5.23
C ILE A 39 -1.08 -0.59 -4.11
N VAL A 40 -1.02 -1.08 -2.86
CA VAL A 40 -0.58 -0.26 -1.72
C VAL A 40 0.88 0.17 -1.84
N GLY A 41 1.75 -0.68 -2.38
CA GLY A 41 3.13 -0.32 -2.70
C GLY A 41 3.18 0.87 -3.67
N LEU A 42 2.46 0.78 -4.79
CA LEU A 42 2.41 1.86 -5.78
C LEU A 42 1.84 3.18 -5.21
N LEU A 43 0.86 3.09 -4.31
CA LEU A 43 0.35 4.28 -3.61
C LEU A 43 1.40 4.93 -2.70
N ASN A 44 2.21 4.12 -2.02
CA ASN A 44 3.31 4.62 -1.18
C ASN A 44 4.47 5.20 -2.00
N ASP A 45 4.64 4.73 -3.22
CA ASP A 45 5.60 5.27 -4.20
C ASP A 45 5.02 6.48 -4.96
N PHE A 46 3.82 6.94 -4.58
CA PHE A 46 3.13 8.09 -5.16
C PHE A 46 2.93 7.99 -6.68
N ILE A 47 2.76 6.76 -7.18
CA ILE A 47 2.42 6.51 -8.58
C ILE A 47 1.01 7.04 -8.88
N PRO A 48 0.78 7.69 -10.03
CA PRO A 48 -0.53 8.22 -10.38
C PRO A 48 -1.63 7.18 -10.40
N ASP A 49 -2.79 7.54 -9.85
CA ASP A 49 -3.98 6.69 -9.79
C ASP A 49 -4.38 6.09 -11.13
N THR A 50 -4.29 6.88 -12.21
CA THR A 50 -4.65 6.44 -13.56
C THR A 50 -3.79 5.27 -14.04
N ALA A 51 -2.49 5.30 -13.75
CA ALA A 51 -1.56 4.22 -14.09
C ALA A 51 -1.85 2.96 -13.27
N ILE A 52 -2.11 3.13 -11.96
CA ILE A 52 -2.47 2.02 -11.07
C ILE A 52 -3.80 1.39 -11.52
N CYS A 53 -4.83 2.20 -11.78
CA CYS A 53 -6.15 1.75 -12.22
C CYS A 53 -6.08 0.97 -13.54
N ALA A 54 -5.34 1.50 -14.53
CA ALA A 54 -5.15 0.84 -15.81
C ALA A 54 -4.42 -0.51 -15.65
N ALA A 55 -3.30 -0.55 -14.92
CA ALA A 55 -2.52 -1.76 -14.74
C ALA A 55 -3.22 -2.79 -13.85
N ALA A 56 -4.00 -2.33 -12.86
CA ALA A 56 -4.79 -3.21 -12.01
C ALA A 56 -6.10 -3.64 -12.67
N GLY A 57 -6.58 -3.02 -13.75
CA GLY A 57 -7.90 -3.30 -14.33
C GLY A 57 -9.05 -2.98 -13.35
N ILE A 58 -8.97 -1.84 -12.67
CA ILE A 58 -10.04 -1.30 -11.80
C ILE A 58 -10.38 0.13 -12.22
N GLN A 59 -11.59 0.56 -11.92
CA GLN A 59 -12.05 1.89 -12.29
C GLN A 59 -11.57 2.97 -11.31
N GLU A 60 -11.56 2.65 -10.01
CA GLU A 60 -11.25 3.62 -8.95
C GLU A 60 -10.51 2.97 -7.77
N LEU A 61 -9.72 3.79 -7.06
CA LEU A 61 -8.95 3.41 -5.87
C LEU A 61 -9.65 3.71 -4.54
N ARG A 62 -10.97 3.95 -4.54
CA ARG A 62 -11.73 4.37 -3.35
C ARG A 62 -11.57 3.44 -2.13
N SER A 63 -11.40 2.13 -2.35
CA SER A 63 -11.14 1.16 -1.28
C SER A 63 -9.73 1.22 -0.68
N PHE A 64 -8.81 1.88 -1.36
CA PHE A 64 -7.40 2.00 -1.00
C PHE A 64 -7.03 3.37 -0.44
N GLU A 65 -7.96 4.33 -0.40
CA GLU A 65 -7.72 5.71 0.05
C GLU A 65 -7.10 5.79 1.44
N LYS A 66 -7.49 4.88 2.33
CA LYS A 66 -6.94 4.76 3.69
C LYS A 66 -5.45 4.38 3.76
N TYR A 67 -4.90 3.87 2.66
CA TYR A 67 -3.49 3.50 2.55
C TYR A 67 -2.65 4.58 1.88
N ARG A 68 -3.24 5.72 1.49
CA ARG A 68 -2.46 6.80 0.91
C ARG A 68 -1.47 7.34 1.94
N PRO A 69 -0.18 7.47 1.56
CA PRO A 69 0.77 8.16 2.40
C PRO A 69 0.33 9.62 2.57
N LYS A 70 0.45 10.14 3.79
CA LYS A 70 0.29 11.57 4.04
C LYS A 70 1.59 12.24 3.63
N PRO A 71 1.59 13.22 2.73
CA PRO A 71 2.81 13.90 2.35
C PRO A 71 3.36 14.61 3.60
N ASP A 72 4.58 14.26 3.98
CA ASP A 72 5.37 15.02 4.94
C ASP A 72 6.36 15.94 4.20
N GLY A 73 7.06 16.79 4.94
CA GLY A 73 8.03 17.71 4.33
C GLY A 73 9.17 16.99 3.58
N ALA A 74 9.52 15.77 4.00
CA ALA A 74 10.57 14.97 3.37
C ALA A 74 10.12 14.39 2.02
N TRP A 75 8.85 14.02 1.89
CA TRP A 75 8.27 13.58 0.63
C TRP A 75 8.32 14.67 -0.44
N LEU A 76 7.92 15.90 -0.11
CA LEU A 76 7.95 17.02 -1.05
C LEU A 76 9.36 17.26 -1.62
N MET A 77 10.39 17.12 -0.79
CA MET A 77 11.78 17.26 -1.22
C MET A 77 12.22 16.12 -2.14
N THR A 78 11.79 14.88 -1.86
CA THR A 78 12.09 13.71 -2.69
C THR A 78 11.37 13.75 -4.03
N PHE A 79 10.08 14.10 -4.02
CA PHE A 79 9.27 14.30 -5.22
C PHE A 79 9.87 15.40 -6.09
N ARG A 80 10.25 16.54 -5.50
CA ARG A 80 10.93 17.62 -6.23
C ARG A 80 12.23 17.13 -6.83
N ARG A 81 13.08 16.40 -6.12
CA ARG A 81 14.33 15.89 -6.69
C ARG A 81 14.07 14.93 -7.87
N GLN A 82 13.18 13.97 -7.68
CA GLN A 82 12.96 12.89 -8.65
C GLN A 82 12.32 13.34 -9.97
N PHE A 83 11.50 14.40 -9.95
CA PHE A 83 10.85 14.91 -11.16
C PHE A 83 11.46 16.22 -11.69
N HIS A 84 12.31 16.91 -10.93
CA HIS A 84 12.91 18.19 -11.35
C HIS A 84 14.35 18.03 -11.87
N GLU A 85 15.04 16.92 -11.57
CA GLU A 85 16.30 16.54 -12.24
C GLU A 85 16.08 16.19 -13.73
N ASP A 86 14.86 15.76 -14.12
CA ASP A 86 14.48 15.54 -15.54
C ASP A 86 14.15 16.85 -16.30
N VAL A 87 14.09 17.99 -15.62
CA VAL A 87 13.87 19.32 -16.24
C VAL A 87 15.16 20.15 -16.23
N GLY A 88 16.31 19.47 -16.25
CA GLY A 88 17.60 20.07 -16.59
C GLY A 88 17.58 20.55 -18.04
N TRP A 89 17.10 21.78 -18.22
CA TRP A 89 17.18 22.54 -19.46
C TRP A 89 18.59 22.45 -20.05
N ALA A 90 18.67 21.89 -21.26
CA ALA A 90 19.69 22.26 -22.22
C ALA A 90 19.53 23.77 -22.46
N GLY A 91 20.43 24.56 -21.88
CA GLY A 91 20.64 25.98 -22.14
C GLY A 91 22.12 26.21 -22.36
#